data_AF-A0A517TLW3-F1
#
_entry.id   AF-A0A517TLW3-F1
#
_cell.length_a   1.000
_cell.length_b   1.000
_cell.length_c   1.000
_cell.angle_alpha   90.00
_cell.angle_beta   90.00
_cell.angle_gamma   90.00
#
_symmetry.space_group_name_H-M   'P 1'
#
loop_
_entity.id
_entity.type
_entity.pdbx_description
1 polymer ?
#
loop_
_entity_poly.entity_id
_entity_poly.type
_entity_poly.pdbx_seq_one_letter_code
_entity_poly.pdbx_strand_id
1 'polypeptide(L)'
;MTPLRGITIGAGYFARFHFDAWRRMDDVVIEAVVDRDEARAREAAELVGASRWFTDAAEALDAVKPDFVDLATPPAGRLALVELCAGHGVDLISQKPLADDLKGAEAIVAAAKAAGVRLMVHENFRYQPWRRESKRLIDDGAIGEVHTITVRTRLGDGWGPDAYLSRQPYFREMPRLLIHETGVHFFDTFRYLAGEIDEVSATLRRMNPVIVGEDAALVTVRFASGAVGVWDCNRYNESTDENPRLTFGDTFIEGTEGSIRLDGAGRLYLKRLGEPETEHAYDWSNEGFAGDCVFATQRHFVERLRSGEPFETSGEDYLRSLAAVEAAYESDAAGRPVRVGAPRRIVDLTRPIDGDLPGVSIRPAKRLETDGWNATTLEMYSHSGTHMDAPCHFLPEGAKLDQQDLSVCCGPARVIDLTPTEPAELLTIERFQTAAGDAQSGERLLLRTDWHKRYPDESYRHALPRIGVELAEWFVERGVALLGVEPPSVADVNDLEEVTAIHRILFEGGVLIVEGLCGLDTLKSDRVELIALPLRIVDGDGSPVRAIAIES
;
A
#
# COMPACT_ATOMS: atom_id res chain seq x y z
N MET A 1 36.43 -17.98 16.28
CA MET A 1 35.96 -16.58 16.34
C MET A 1 35.43 -16.31 17.73
N THR A 2 35.51 -15.08 18.24
CA THR A 2 34.93 -14.75 19.55
C THR A 2 33.39 -14.87 19.47
N PRO A 3 32.75 -15.62 20.37
CA PRO A 3 31.29 -15.70 20.41
C PRO A 3 30.66 -14.32 20.61
N LEU A 4 29.53 -14.06 19.94
CA LEU A 4 28.76 -12.84 20.19
C LEU A 4 28.01 -12.98 21.51
N ARG A 5 27.97 -11.89 22.27
CA ARG A 5 27.34 -11.83 23.59
C ARG A 5 25.98 -11.17 23.46
N GLY A 6 24.89 -11.90 23.69
CA GLY A 6 23.53 -11.40 23.63
C GLY A 6 22.89 -11.26 25.00
N ILE A 7 21.83 -10.45 25.09
CA ILE A 7 20.81 -10.59 26.14
C ILE A 7 19.45 -10.79 25.50
N THR A 8 18.54 -11.48 26.20
CA THR A 8 17.13 -11.56 25.79
C THR A 8 16.25 -10.76 26.74
N ILE A 9 15.28 -10.03 26.21
CA ILE A 9 14.31 -9.27 26.99
C ILE A 9 12.92 -9.81 26.68
N GLY A 10 12.25 -10.36 27.68
CA GLY A 10 10.95 -11.02 27.60
C GLY A 10 11.07 -12.54 27.62
N ALA A 11 10.40 -13.17 28.60
CA ALA A 11 10.32 -14.62 28.78
C ALA A 11 8.90 -15.15 28.54
N GLY A 12 8.27 -14.66 27.47
CA GLY A 12 6.92 -15.08 27.06
C GLY A 12 6.86 -16.47 26.41
N TYR A 13 5.66 -16.91 26.01
CA TYR A 13 5.45 -18.22 25.41
C TYR A 13 6.38 -18.51 24.21
N PHE A 14 6.47 -17.58 23.27
CA PHE A 14 7.24 -17.77 22.04
C PHE A 14 8.76 -17.62 22.25
N ALA A 15 9.18 -16.91 23.30
CA ALA A 15 10.60 -16.74 23.64
C ALA A 15 11.31 -18.08 23.89
N ARG A 16 10.58 -19.12 24.30
CA ARG A 16 11.13 -20.47 24.47
C ARG A 16 11.76 -21.04 23.19
N PHE A 17 11.19 -20.74 22.03
CA PHE A 17 11.79 -21.14 20.74
C PHE A 17 13.05 -20.35 20.44
N HIS A 18 13.09 -19.07 20.84
CA HIS A 18 14.29 -18.25 20.70
C HIS A 18 15.42 -18.79 21.58
N PHE A 19 15.10 -19.17 22.82
CA PHE A 19 16.08 -19.71 23.76
C PHE A 19 16.68 -21.03 23.28
N ASP A 20 15.84 -21.93 22.78
CA ASP A 20 16.33 -23.19 22.21
C ASP A 20 17.28 -22.95 21.03
N ALA A 21 16.90 -22.05 20.12
CA ALA A 21 17.71 -21.73 18.96
C ALA A 21 19.05 -21.07 19.35
N TRP A 22 19.06 -20.07 20.23
CA TRP A 22 20.29 -19.44 20.71
C TRP A 22 21.22 -20.43 21.41
N ARG A 23 20.67 -21.32 22.25
CA ARG A 23 21.45 -22.32 22.97
C ARG A 23 22.15 -23.32 22.05
N ARG A 24 21.63 -23.54 20.84
CA ARG A 24 22.22 -24.42 19.82
C ARG A 24 23.32 -23.74 18.99
N MET A 25 23.67 -22.48 19.26
CA MET A 25 24.69 -21.74 18.51
C MET A 25 26.01 -21.65 19.27
N ASP A 26 27.02 -22.39 18.83
CA ASP A 26 28.34 -22.41 19.51
C ASP A 26 29.11 -21.07 19.42
N ASP A 27 28.72 -20.19 18.50
CA ASP A 27 29.34 -18.88 18.27
C ASP A 27 28.52 -17.71 18.83
N VAL A 28 27.55 -18.00 19.71
CA VAL A 28 26.73 -17.04 20.46
C VAL A 28 26.65 -17.47 21.92
N VAL A 29 26.65 -16.50 22.84
CA VAL A 29 26.39 -16.72 24.27
C VAL A 29 25.32 -15.72 24.71
N ILE A 30 24.19 -16.22 25.20
CA ILE A 30 23.21 -15.38 25.90
C ILE A 30 23.68 -15.22 27.34
N GLU A 31 24.15 -14.03 27.69
CA GLU A 31 24.76 -13.73 28.99
C GLU A 31 23.71 -13.48 30.08
N ALA A 32 22.54 -12.96 29.68
CA ALA A 32 21.46 -12.67 30.60
C ALA A 32 20.07 -12.74 29.95
N VAL A 33 19.07 -13.02 30.78
CA VAL A 33 17.65 -12.86 30.45
C VAL A 33 17.03 -11.79 31.33
N VAL A 34 16.18 -10.96 30.73
CA VAL A 34 15.44 -9.90 31.42
C VAL A 34 13.94 -10.18 31.33
N ASP A 35 13.25 -10.24 32.46
CA ASP A 35 11.79 -10.18 32.52
C ASP A 35 11.37 -9.43 33.79
N ARG A 36 10.28 -8.66 33.72
CA ARG A 36 9.77 -7.92 34.89
C ARG A 36 9.37 -8.85 36.04
N ASP A 37 9.05 -10.10 35.70
CA ASP A 37 8.78 -11.17 36.65
C ASP A 37 10.08 -11.95 36.94
N GLU A 38 10.55 -11.82 38.18
CA GLU A 38 11.78 -12.46 38.66
C GLU A 38 11.78 -13.98 38.47
N ALA A 39 10.65 -14.65 38.71
CA ALA A 39 10.57 -16.10 38.59
C ALA A 39 10.70 -16.53 37.14
N ARG A 40 10.04 -15.81 36.22
CA ARG A 40 10.16 -16.05 34.77
C ARG A 40 11.55 -15.74 34.25
N ALA A 41 12.19 -14.66 34.71
CA ALA A 41 13.55 -14.31 34.32
C ALA A 41 14.55 -15.41 34.72
N ARG A 42 14.43 -15.95 35.94
CA ARG A 42 15.25 -17.06 36.44
C ARG A 42 15.06 -18.34 35.65
N GLU A 43 13.82 -18.78 35.47
CA GLU A 43 13.50 -19.99 34.71
C GLU A 43 14.03 -19.86 33.27
N ALA A 44 13.82 -18.71 32.63
CA ALA A 44 14.28 -18.47 31.27
C ALA A 44 15.81 -18.43 31.15
N ALA A 45 16.52 -17.87 32.14
CA ALA A 45 17.98 -17.91 32.18
C ALA A 45 18.50 -19.35 32.22
N GLU A 46 17.89 -20.23 33.01
CA GLU A 46 18.23 -21.66 33.03
C GLU A 46 17.96 -22.33 31.67
N LEU A 47 16.81 -22.03 31.04
CA LEU A 47 16.42 -22.62 29.76
C LEU A 47 17.39 -22.28 28.62
N VAL A 48 17.83 -21.02 28.54
CA VAL A 48 18.78 -20.56 27.50
C VAL A 48 20.24 -20.84 27.87
N GLY A 49 20.53 -21.16 29.14
CA GLY A 49 21.88 -21.35 29.65
C GLY A 49 22.62 -20.06 30.03
N ALA A 50 21.89 -18.99 30.32
CA ALA A 50 22.45 -17.71 30.76
C ALA A 50 22.92 -17.77 32.22
N SER A 51 24.04 -17.10 32.51
CA SER A 51 24.62 -17.06 33.86
C SER A 51 23.95 -16.04 34.78
N ARG A 52 23.15 -15.12 34.22
CA ARG A 52 22.53 -14.00 34.92
C ARG A 52 21.08 -13.82 34.50
N TRP A 53 20.31 -13.18 35.36
CA TRP A 53 18.96 -12.71 35.09
C TRP A 53 18.77 -11.35 35.75
N PHE A 54 17.86 -10.55 35.20
CA PHE A 54 17.53 -9.22 35.69
C PHE A 54 16.02 -8.98 35.61
N THR A 55 15.53 -8.05 36.41
CA THR A 55 14.16 -7.53 36.32
C THR A 55 14.08 -6.14 35.68
N ASP A 56 15.23 -5.51 35.46
CA ASP A 56 15.37 -4.21 34.79
C ASP A 56 16.31 -4.33 33.57
N ALA A 57 15.88 -3.75 32.45
CA ALA A 57 16.61 -3.82 31.19
C ALA A 57 17.84 -2.90 31.16
N ALA A 58 17.80 -1.74 31.81
CA ALA A 58 18.93 -0.82 31.85
C ALA A 58 20.07 -1.40 32.70
N GLU A 59 19.74 -1.97 33.86
CA GLU A 59 20.72 -2.67 34.70
C GLU A 59 21.40 -3.83 33.95
N ALA A 60 20.63 -4.60 33.17
CA ALA A 60 21.17 -5.68 32.36
C ALA A 60 22.13 -5.19 31.27
N LEU A 61 21.75 -4.13 30.54
CA LEU A 61 22.58 -3.52 29.49
C LEU A 61 23.90 -3.00 30.06
N ASP A 62 23.85 -2.25 31.16
CA ASP A 62 25.03 -1.69 31.83
C ASP A 62 25.98 -2.79 32.32
N ALA A 63 25.42 -3.85 32.90
CA ALA A 63 26.19 -4.89 33.55
C ALA A 63 26.73 -5.96 32.59
N VAL A 64 26.09 -6.17 31.44
CA VAL A 64 26.52 -7.17 30.44
C VAL A 64 27.33 -6.53 29.32
N LYS A 65 26.90 -5.34 28.86
CA LYS A 65 27.40 -4.67 27.63
C LYS A 65 27.39 -5.65 26.45
N PRO A 66 26.20 -6.09 26.00
CA PRO A 66 26.08 -7.09 24.96
C PRO A 66 26.40 -6.52 23.57
N ASP A 67 26.72 -7.41 22.65
CA ASP A 67 26.85 -7.11 21.22
C ASP A 67 25.49 -6.95 20.55
N PHE A 68 24.44 -7.61 21.07
CA PHE A 68 23.07 -7.50 20.57
C PHE A 68 22.01 -7.79 21.64
N VAL A 69 20.76 -7.39 21.37
CA VAL A 69 19.59 -7.72 22.19
C VAL A 69 18.52 -8.44 21.36
N ASP A 70 17.95 -9.51 21.91
CA ASP A 70 16.73 -10.16 21.40
C ASP A 70 15.51 -9.71 22.21
N LEU A 71 14.65 -8.90 21.58
CA LEU A 71 13.41 -8.38 22.14
C LEU A 71 12.26 -9.35 21.86
N ALA A 72 11.99 -10.24 22.81
CA ALA A 72 10.90 -11.22 22.78
C ALA A 72 9.69 -10.84 23.66
N THR A 73 9.53 -9.54 23.96
CA THR A 73 8.36 -8.98 24.66
C THR A 73 7.14 -8.89 23.73
N PRO A 74 5.92 -8.61 24.26
CA PRO A 74 4.79 -8.13 23.45
C PRO A 74 5.03 -6.71 22.87
N PRO A 75 4.19 -6.23 21.93
CA PRO A 75 4.35 -4.92 21.30
C PRO A 75 4.25 -3.74 22.28
N ALA A 76 3.39 -3.85 23.28
CA ALA A 76 3.18 -2.81 24.28
C ALA A 76 4.49 -2.45 25.01
N GLY A 77 4.90 -1.18 24.90
CA GLY A 77 6.13 -0.66 25.51
C GLY A 77 7.42 -0.96 24.74
N ARG A 78 7.35 -1.56 23.53
CA ARG A 78 8.55 -1.91 22.77
C ARG A 78 9.34 -0.71 22.27
N LEU A 79 8.68 0.39 21.90
CA LEU A 79 9.38 1.61 21.49
C LEU A 79 10.37 2.09 22.56
N ALA A 80 9.94 2.16 23.83
CA ALA A 80 10.81 2.55 24.92
C ALA A 80 11.99 1.59 25.13
N LEU A 81 11.80 0.29 24.91
CA LEU A 81 12.89 -0.70 24.98
C LEU A 81 13.88 -0.53 23.82
N VAL A 82 13.38 -0.27 22.61
CA VAL A 82 14.22 0.00 21.44
C VAL A 82 15.03 1.27 21.66
N GLU A 83 14.40 2.36 22.12
CA GLU A 83 15.09 3.62 22.47
C GLU A 83 16.17 3.40 23.56
N LEU A 84 15.86 2.60 24.58
CA LEU A 84 16.82 2.25 25.64
C LEU A 84 18.04 1.50 25.09
N CYS A 85 17.83 0.46 24.30
CA CYS A 85 18.91 -0.33 23.71
C CYS A 85 19.71 0.49 22.69
N ALA A 86 19.02 1.28 21.87
CA ALA A 86 19.61 2.19 20.90
C ALA A 86 20.48 3.26 21.58
N GLY A 87 20.07 3.77 22.75
CA GLY A 87 20.89 4.67 23.58
C GLY A 87 22.19 4.04 24.09
N HIS A 88 22.27 2.71 24.13
CA HIS A 88 23.50 1.96 24.43
C HIS A 88 24.29 1.56 23.18
N GLY A 89 23.82 1.90 21.98
CA GLY A 89 24.46 1.55 20.71
C GLY A 89 24.43 0.05 20.39
N VAL A 90 23.41 -0.68 20.85
CA VAL A 90 23.31 -2.13 20.71
C VAL A 90 22.34 -2.51 19.58
N ASP A 91 22.78 -3.41 18.70
CA ASP A 91 21.96 -3.93 17.60
C ASP A 91 20.86 -4.88 18.09
N LEU A 92 19.75 -4.94 17.36
CA LEU A 92 18.49 -5.52 17.84
C LEU A 92 17.94 -6.58 16.89
N ILE A 93 17.47 -7.69 17.45
CA ILE A 93 16.45 -8.55 16.83
C ILE A 93 15.16 -8.44 17.64
N SER A 94 14.02 -8.29 16.99
CA SER A 94 12.75 -8.03 17.66
C SER A 94 11.64 -8.94 17.18
N GLN A 95 10.90 -9.52 18.10
CA GLN A 95 9.75 -10.34 17.80
C GLN A 95 8.60 -9.52 17.19
N LYS A 96 7.89 -10.13 16.23
CA LYS A 96 6.67 -9.62 15.61
C LYS A 96 5.44 -9.76 16.54
N PRO A 97 4.37 -8.97 16.34
CA PRO A 97 4.33 -7.78 15.48
C PRO A 97 5.18 -6.68 16.12
N LEU A 98 5.86 -5.83 15.34
CA LEU A 98 6.81 -4.84 15.87
C LEU A 98 6.15 -3.79 16.77
N ALA A 99 4.92 -3.42 16.44
CA ALA A 99 4.03 -2.54 17.20
C ALA A 99 2.56 -2.98 16.99
N ASP A 100 1.61 -2.32 17.65
CA ASP A 100 0.18 -2.60 17.49
C ASP A 100 -0.36 -2.09 16.13
N ASP A 101 0.29 -1.10 15.51
CA ASP A 101 -0.07 -0.54 14.21
C ASP A 101 1.17 -0.11 13.39
N LEU A 102 0.95 0.24 12.12
CA LEU A 102 2.01 0.66 11.20
C LEU A 102 2.76 1.90 11.72
N LYS A 103 2.04 2.88 12.28
CA LYS A 103 2.63 4.13 12.79
C LYS A 103 3.58 3.87 13.97
N GLY A 104 3.21 2.98 14.87
CA GLY A 104 4.06 2.54 15.97
C GLY A 104 5.30 1.80 15.46
N ALA A 105 5.15 0.96 14.42
CA ALA A 105 6.27 0.27 13.80
C ALA A 105 7.22 1.27 13.12
N GLU A 106 6.69 2.26 12.38
CA GLU A 106 7.48 3.35 11.79
C GLU A 106 8.26 4.13 12.84
N ALA A 107 7.65 4.44 13.98
CA ALA A 107 8.32 5.13 15.09
C ALA A 107 9.49 4.30 15.65
N ILE A 108 9.30 2.99 15.82
CA ILE A 108 10.35 2.06 16.27
C ILE A 108 11.53 2.02 15.29
N VAL A 109 11.23 1.85 14.00
CA VAL A 109 12.26 1.81 12.94
C VAL A 109 12.99 3.15 12.85
N ALA A 110 12.27 4.27 12.94
CA ALA A 110 12.85 5.60 12.96
C ALA A 110 13.77 5.81 14.17
N ALA A 111 13.39 5.34 15.36
CA ALA A 111 14.21 5.44 16.57
C ALA A 111 15.53 4.66 16.44
N ALA A 112 15.49 3.41 15.97
CA ALA A 112 16.68 2.60 15.71
C ALA A 112 17.61 3.27 14.68
N LYS A 113 17.04 3.72 13.56
CA LYS A 113 17.77 4.40 12.49
C LYS A 113 18.41 5.70 12.95
N ALA A 114 17.70 6.51 13.75
CA ALA A 114 18.23 7.77 14.26
C ALA A 114 19.44 7.58 15.19
N ALA A 115 19.49 6.47 15.93
CA ALA A 115 20.61 6.10 16.78
C ALA A 115 21.75 5.38 16.04
N GLY A 116 21.55 5.03 14.76
CA GLY A 116 22.54 4.30 13.97
C GLY A 116 22.69 2.83 14.36
N VAL A 117 21.74 2.26 15.10
CA VAL A 117 21.70 0.82 15.42
C VAL A 117 20.88 0.06 14.39
N ARG A 118 21.22 -1.20 14.18
CA ARG A 118 20.55 -2.07 13.21
C ARG A 118 19.43 -2.83 13.90
N LEU A 119 18.25 -2.87 13.27
CA LEU A 119 17.08 -3.59 13.77
C LEU A 119 16.63 -4.63 12.75
N MET A 120 16.59 -5.90 13.15
CA MET A 120 15.95 -7.00 12.43
C MET A 120 14.63 -7.36 13.10
N VAL A 121 13.57 -7.51 12.31
CA VAL A 121 12.33 -8.11 12.78
C VAL A 121 12.43 -9.62 12.62
N HIS A 122 12.07 -10.37 13.67
CA HIS A 122 12.04 -11.83 13.69
C HIS A 122 10.80 -12.35 12.92
N GLU A 123 10.71 -11.99 11.66
CA GLU A 123 9.72 -12.46 10.69
C GLU A 123 10.22 -13.77 10.07
N ASN A 124 9.89 -14.88 10.74
CA ASN A 124 10.56 -16.16 10.54
C ASN A 124 9.99 -17.05 9.43
N PHE A 125 8.86 -16.66 8.83
CA PHE A 125 8.19 -17.54 7.88
C PHE A 125 8.99 -17.70 6.58
N ARG A 126 9.62 -16.66 6.04
CA ARG A 126 10.49 -16.80 4.86
C ARG A 126 11.71 -17.71 5.07
N TYR A 127 12.08 -17.95 6.33
CA TYR A 127 13.18 -18.83 6.74
C TYR A 127 12.79 -20.31 6.86
N GLN A 128 11.51 -20.66 6.65
CA GLN A 128 11.10 -22.06 6.58
C GLN A 128 11.82 -22.77 5.41
N PRO A 129 12.25 -24.04 5.59
CA PRO A 129 13.15 -24.70 4.66
C PRO A 129 12.52 -24.88 3.27
N TRP A 130 11.24 -25.23 3.19
CA TRP A 130 10.51 -25.29 1.91
C TRP A 130 10.39 -23.93 1.22
N ARG A 131 10.33 -22.80 1.95
CA ARG A 131 10.27 -21.46 1.35
C ARG A 131 11.64 -21.03 0.85
N ARG A 132 12.70 -21.33 1.60
CA ARG A 132 14.09 -21.14 1.16
C ARG A 132 14.38 -21.95 -0.10
N GLU A 133 13.99 -23.22 -0.12
CA GLU A 133 14.20 -24.07 -1.28
C GLU A 133 13.33 -23.66 -2.47
N SER A 134 12.06 -23.28 -2.25
CA SER A 134 11.22 -22.74 -3.33
C SER A 134 11.85 -21.50 -3.95
N LYS A 135 12.39 -20.58 -3.14
CA LYS A 135 13.08 -19.39 -3.65
C LYS A 135 14.33 -19.75 -4.44
N ARG A 136 15.13 -20.70 -3.95
CA ARG A 136 16.32 -21.19 -4.67
C ARG A 136 15.95 -21.74 -6.05
N LEU A 137 14.90 -22.56 -6.13
CA LEU A 137 14.39 -23.10 -7.40
C LEU A 137 13.90 -22.01 -8.36
N ILE A 138 13.21 -20.99 -7.85
CA ILE A 138 12.78 -19.82 -8.64
C ILE A 138 14.01 -19.08 -9.18
N ASP A 139 15.00 -18.79 -8.32
CA ASP A 139 16.21 -18.05 -8.69
C ASP A 139 17.08 -18.80 -9.70
N ASP A 140 17.10 -20.14 -9.63
CA ASP A 140 17.76 -21.00 -10.60
C ASP A 140 17.00 -21.11 -11.94
N GLY A 141 15.81 -20.48 -12.06
CA GLY A 141 14.99 -20.53 -13.26
C GLY A 141 14.27 -21.86 -13.47
N ALA A 142 14.04 -22.67 -12.42
CA ALA A 142 13.45 -24.00 -12.56
C ALA A 142 12.03 -23.98 -13.17
N ILE A 143 11.32 -22.86 -13.06
CA ILE A 143 9.95 -22.65 -13.58
C ILE A 143 9.82 -21.39 -14.45
N GLY A 144 10.93 -20.78 -14.87
CA GLY A 144 10.91 -19.51 -15.60
C GLY A 144 10.44 -18.33 -14.74
N GLU A 145 9.72 -17.38 -15.35
CA GLU A 145 9.21 -16.19 -14.66
C GLU A 145 7.92 -16.53 -13.91
N VAL A 146 7.87 -16.22 -12.61
CA VAL A 146 6.68 -16.44 -11.77
C VAL A 146 5.56 -15.50 -12.21
N HIS A 147 4.37 -16.06 -12.50
CA HIS A 147 3.18 -15.30 -12.84
C HIS A 147 2.04 -15.47 -11.84
N THR A 148 1.97 -16.59 -11.11
CA THR A 148 0.92 -16.85 -10.12
C THR A 148 1.47 -17.52 -8.85
N ILE A 149 1.04 -17.06 -7.68
CA ILE A 149 1.21 -17.80 -6.41
C ILE A 149 -0.16 -17.99 -5.75
N THR A 150 -0.53 -19.23 -5.44
CA THR A 150 -1.75 -19.53 -4.69
C THR A 150 -1.40 -20.20 -3.37
N VAL A 151 -1.95 -19.70 -2.26
CA VAL A 151 -1.80 -20.27 -0.92
C VAL A 151 -3.16 -20.54 -0.33
N ARG A 152 -3.33 -21.73 0.24
CA ARG A 152 -4.55 -22.11 0.96
C ARG A 152 -4.22 -22.53 2.38
N THR A 153 -4.85 -21.87 3.36
CA THR A 153 -4.57 -22.11 4.78
C THR A 153 -5.82 -22.56 5.53
N ARG A 154 -5.70 -23.63 6.33
CA ARG A 154 -6.77 -24.22 7.15
C ARG A 154 -6.19 -24.64 8.50
N LEU A 155 -6.25 -23.77 9.51
CA LEU A 155 -5.57 -24.03 10.79
C LEU A 155 -6.41 -24.79 11.82
N GLY A 156 -7.74 -24.77 11.69
CA GLY A 156 -8.67 -25.48 12.57
C GLY A 156 -8.69 -25.04 14.03
N ASP A 157 -8.03 -23.94 14.40
CA ASP A 157 -7.96 -23.48 15.80
C ASP A 157 -8.97 -22.38 16.15
N GLY A 158 -9.79 -22.00 15.17
CA GLY A 158 -10.78 -20.93 15.26
C GLY A 158 -12.24 -21.37 15.35
N TRP A 159 -12.57 -22.67 15.41
CA TRP A 159 -13.97 -23.12 15.52
C TRP A 159 -14.38 -23.54 16.93
N GLY A 160 -15.69 -23.60 17.17
CA GLY A 160 -16.27 -24.04 18.43
C GLY A 160 -16.16 -23.04 19.59
N PRO A 161 -16.71 -23.40 20.77
CA PRO A 161 -16.75 -22.52 21.94
C PRO A 161 -15.38 -22.33 22.60
N ASP A 162 -14.41 -23.20 22.30
CA ASP A 162 -13.07 -23.22 22.90
C ASP A 162 -11.96 -22.70 21.96
N ALA A 163 -12.33 -22.13 20.81
CA ALA A 163 -11.43 -21.49 19.84
C ALA A 163 -10.31 -20.68 20.53
N TYR A 164 -9.06 -20.93 20.15
CA TYR A 164 -7.83 -20.29 20.66
C TYR A 164 -7.45 -20.46 22.15
N LEU A 165 -8.33 -20.98 23.03
CA LEU A 165 -8.07 -21.00 24.50
C LEU A 165 -6.88 -21.85 24.91
N SER A 166 -6.64 -22.97 24.23
CA SER A 166 -5.53 -23.87 24.53
C SER A 166 -4.16 -23.29 24.19
N ARG A 167 -4.11 -22.15 23.49
CA ARG A 167 -2.87 -21.55 22.97
C ARG A 167 -2.75 -20.08 23.36
N GLN A 168 -3.59 -19.23 22.78
CA GLN A 168 -3.48 -17.77 22.86
C GLN A 168 -4.88 -17.19 23.10
N PRO A 169 -5.39 -17.24 24.35
CA PRO A 169 -6.74 -16.81 24.68
C PRO A 169 -7.07 -15.37 24.23
N TYR A 170 -6.09 -14.48 24.27
CA TYR A 170 -6.25 -13.06 23.91
C TYR A 170 -6.66 -12.85 22.44
N PHE A 171 -6.44 -13.82 21.55
CA PHE A 171 -6.90 -13.77 20.15
C PHE A 171 -8.42 -13.56 20.02
N ARG A 172 -9.20 -13.99 21.02
CA ARG A 172 -10.66 -13.78 21.02
C ARG A 172 -11.05 -12.31 21.07
N GLU A 173 -10.23 -11.49 21.71
CA GLU A 173 -10.55 -10.09 22.02
C GLU A 173 -9.96 -9.12 20.98
N MET A 174 -9.08 -9.61 20.10
CA MET A 174 -8.43 -8.78 19.09
C MET A 174 -9.43 -8.30 18.03
N PRO A 175 -9.52 -6.98 17.75
CA PRO A 175 -10.41 -6.45 16.73
C PRO A 175 -9.95 -6.76 15.30
N ARG A 176 -8.66 -6.98 15.13
CA ARG A 176 -7.97 -7.38 13.89
C ARG A 176 -7.22 -8.67 14.21
N LEU A 177 -7.53 -9.79 13.54
CA LEU A 177 -7.02 -11.10 13.93
C LEU A 177 -6.23 -11.78 12.81
N LEU A 178 -6.90 -12.42 11.84
CA LEU A 178 -6.23 -13.27 10.84
C LEU A 178 -5.17 -12.52 10.02
N ILE A 179 -5.54 -11.37 9.44
CA ILE A 179 -4.64 -10.63 8.56
C ILE A 179 -3.51 -10.00 9.37
N HIS A 180 -3.81 -9.45 10.55
CA HIS A 180 -2.82 -8.86 11.43
C HIS A 180 -1.81 -9.89 11.98
N GLU A 181 -2.28 -11.01 12.54
CA GLU A 181 -1.40 -11.97 13.21
C GLU A 181 -0.74 -12.98 12.29
N THR A 182 -1.49 -13.49 11.30
CA THR A 182 -1.01 -14.53 10.38
C THR A 182 -0.66 -13.92 9.01
N GLY A 183 -1.42 -12.94 8.54
CA GLY A 183 -1.28 -12.39 7.19
C GLY A 183 0.04 -11.69 6.94
N VAL A 184 0.60 -11.01 7.95
CA VAL A 184 1.93 -10.39 7.83
C VAL A 184 3.01 -11.38 7.37
N HIS A 185 2.98 -12.62 7.87
CA HIS A 185 3.91 -13.68 7.47
C HIS A 185 3.74 -14.11 6.00
N PHE A 186 2.51 -14.08 5.50
CA PHE A 186 2.20 -14.47 4.12
C PHE A 186 2.46 -13.32 3.14
N PHE A 187 2.15 -12.07 3.49
CA PHE A 187 2.57 -10.92 2.69
C PHE A 187 4.10 -10.85 2.59
N ASP A 188 4.81 -11.11 3.68
CA ASP A 188 6.26 -11.21 3.70
C ASP A 188 6.77 -12.31 2.75
N THR A 189 6.15 -13.49 2.78
CA THR A 189 6.57 -14.60 1.92
C THR A 189 6.19 -14.41 0.46
N PHE A 190 5.05 -13.79 0.17
CA PHE A 190 4.71 -13.34 -1.17
C PHE A 190 5.77 -12.38 -1.70
N ARG A 191 6.16 -11.38 -0.89
CA ARG A 191 7.24 -10.45 -1.24
C ARG A 191 8.56 -11.16 -1.50
N TYR A 192 8.91 -12.10 -0.63
CA TYR A 192 10.13 -12.89 -0.74
C TYR A 192 10.16 -13.78 -2.00
N LEU A 193 9.05 -14.42 -2.38
CA LEU A 193 8.99 -15.36 -3.49
C LEU A 193 8.75 -14.72 -4.87
N ALA A 194 7.92 -13.66 -4.94
CA ALA A 194 7.47 -13.07 -6.20
C ALA A 194 7.82 -11.57 -6.37
N GLY A 195 8.50 -10.96 -5.40
CA GLY A 195 8.86 -9.54 -5.42
C GLY A 195 7.81 -8.64 -4.78
N GLU A 196 8.01 -7.33 -4.86
CA GLU A 196 7.19 -6.36 -4.11
C GLU A 196 5.71 -6.35 -4.53
N ILE A 197 4.83 -6.17 -3.55
CA ILE A 197 3.38 -6.07 -3.75
C ILE A 197 3.05 -4.61 -4.10
N ASP A 198 2.33 -4.42 -5.21
CA ASP A 198 1.85 -3.11 -5.67
C ASP A 198 0.42 -2.84 -5.18
N GLU A 199 -0.45 -3.85 -5.22
CA GLU A 199 -1.88 -3.71 -4.92
C GLU A 199 -2.41 -4.92 -4.15
N VAL A 200 -3.35 -4.67 -3.23
CA VAL A 200 -4.06 -5.69 -2.44
C VAL A 200 -5.57 -5.50 -2.61
N SER A 201 -6.28 -6.59 -2.87
CA SER A 201 -7.73 -6.68 -2.75
C SER A 201 -8.11 -7.74 -1.73
N ALA A 202 -9.00 -7.44 -0.79
CA ALA A 202 -9.36 -8.37 0.28
C ALA A 202 -10.87 -8.38 0.57
N THR A 203 -11.38 -9.56 0.95
CA THR A 203 -12.69 -9.73 1.57
C THR A 203 -12.51 -10.51 2.87
N LEU A 204 -12.79 -9.85 4.00
CA LEU A 204 -12.62 -10.36 5.34
C LEU A 204 -13.96 -10.82 5.93
N ARG A 205 -13.92 -11.88 6.74
CA ARG A 205 -15.09 -12.45 7.38
C ARG A 205 -14.76 -12.93 8.78
N ARG A 206 -15.69 -12.68 9.70
CA ARG A 206 -15.74 -13.36 10.99
C ARG A 206 -16.75 -14.49 10.92
N MET A 207 -16.27 -15.71 11.10
CA MET A 207 -17.05 -16.94 11.07
C MET A 207 -17.44 -17.37 12.48
N ASN A 208 -16.50 -17.39 13.44
CA ASN A 208 -16.81 -17.76 14.82
C ASN A 208 -17.42 -16.59 15.61
N PRO A 209 -18.59 -16.74 16.25
CA PRO A 209 -19.16 -15.68 17.09
C PRO A 209 -18.43 -15.42 18.42
N VAL A 210 -17.52 -16.30 18.87
CA VAL A 210 -16.80 -16.13 20.15
C VAL A 210 -15.58 -15.20 20.07
N ILE A 211 -15.31 -14.64 18.89
CA ILE A 211 -14.19 -13.72 18.66
C ILE A 211 -14.66 -12.34 18.18
N VAL A 212 -13.79 -11.34 18.30
CA VAL A 212 -14.05 -9.98 17.82
C VAL A 212 -13.63 -9.81 16.36
N GLY A 213 -12.38 -10.13 16.02
CA GLY A 213 -11.81 -9.95 14.69
C GLY A 213 -12.15 -11.04 13.66
N GLU A 214 -11.64 -10.86 12.45
CA GLU A 214 -11.81 -11.78 11.32
C GLU A 214 -10.96 -13.05 11.45
N ASP A 215 -11.54 -14.20 11.11
CA ASP A 215 -10.88 -15.52 11.13
C ASP A 215 -10.90 -16.23 9.76
N ALA A 216 -11.44 -15.57 8.73
CA ALA A 216 -11.39 -16.01 7.34
C ALA A 216 -11.28 -14.83 6.38
N ALA A 217 -10.55 -15.00 5.28
CA ALA A 217 -10.45 -14.02 4.22
C ALA A 217 -10.12 -14.65 2.86
N LEU A 218 -10.47 -13.93 1.80
CA LEU A 218 -9.88 -14.12 0.48
C LEU A 218 -9.10 -12.86 0.14
N VAL A 219 -7.80 -13.01 -0.09
CA VAL A 219 -6.90 -11.91 -0.44
C VAL A 219 -6.31 -12.19 -1.81
N THR A 220 -6.30 -11.19 -2.68
CA THR A 220 -5.55 -11.22 -3.94
C THR A 220 -4.56 -10.06 -3.95
N VAL A 221 -3.35 -10.32 -4.42
CA VAL A 221 -2.31 -9.30 -4.54
C VAL A 221 -1.84 -9.20 -5.98
N ARG A 222 -1.48 -7.99 -6.43
CA ARG A 222 -0.73 -7.76 -7.66
C ARG A 222 0.68 -7.38 -7.28
N PHE A 223 1.66 -8.07 -7.83
CA PHE A 223 3.07 -7.72 -7.68
C PHE A 223 3.46 -6.62 -8.65
N ALA A 224 4.52 -5.87 -8.35
CA ALA A 224 5.06 -4.84 -9.24
C ALA A 224 5.48 -5.39 -10.62
N SER A 225 5.79 -6.69 -10.70
CA SER A 225 6.07 -7.40 -11.96
C SER A 225 4.83 -7.67 -12.82
N GLY A 226 3.62 -7.47 -12.28
CA GLY A 226 2.36 -7.85 -12.90
C GLY A 226 1.87 -9.26 -12.54
N ALA A 227 2.70 -10.08 -11.88
CA ALA A 227 2.29 -11.37 -11.33
C ALA A 227 1.15 -11.21 -10.30
N VAL A 228 0.42 -12.29 -10.02
CA VAL A 228 -0.73 -12.30 -9.10
C VAL A 228 -0.54 -13.31 -7.97
N GLY A 229 -0.88 -12.91 -6.76
CA GLY A 229 -0.96 -13.82 -5.61
C GLY A 229 -2.41 -13.99 -5.14
N VAL A 230 -2.77 -15.19 -4.68
CA VAL A 230 -4.07 -15.49 -4.07
C VAL A 230 -3.84 -16.19 -2.74
N TRP A 231 -4.48 -15.69 -1.69
CA TRP A 231 -4.47 -16.28 -0.37
C TRP A 231 -5.90 -16.55 0.09
N ASP A 232 -6.34 -17.80 -0.02
CA ASP A 232 -7.58 -18.30 0.59
C ASP A 232 -7.26 -18.75 2.01
N CYS A 233 -7.59 -17.90 2.99
CA CYS A 233 -7.19 -18.09 4.36
C CYS A 233 -8.35 -18.24 5.32
N ASN A 234 -8.23 -19.21 6.21
CA ASN A 234 -9.30 -19.58 7.13
C ASN A 234 -8.73 -20.32 8.34
N ARG A 235 -9.04 -19.84 9.55
CA ARG A 235 -8.69 -20.51 10.82
C ARG A 235 -9.83 -21.29 11.43
N TYR A 236 -11.07 -21.04 10.98
CA TYR A 236 -12.26 -21.75 11.40
C TYR A 236 -12.22 -23.23 10.98
N ASN A 237 -12.02 -23.50 9.68
CA ASN A 237 -12.02 -24.85 9.15
C ASN A 237 -10.71 -25.59 9.41
N GLU A 238 -10.82 -26.89 9.67
CA GLU A 238 -9.71 -27.82 9.91
C GLU A 238 -8.99 -28.20 8.60
N SER A 239 -7.69 -28.50 8.70
CA SER A 239 -6.95 -29.14 7.60
C SER A 239 -7.15 -30.66 7.63
N THR A 240 -6.90 -31.29 6.50
CA THR A 240 -6.69 -32.75 6.39
C THR A 240 -5.24 -33.15 6.71
N ASP A 241 -4.33 -32.21 6.91
CA ASP A 241 -2.94 -32.47 7.28
C ASP A 241 -2.81 -32.95 8.72
N GLU A 242 -1.82 -33.82 8.97
CA GLU A 242 -1.50 -34.29 10.32
C GLU A 242 -1.06 -33.14 11.25
N ASN A 243 -0.29 -32.18 10.71
CA ASN A 243 0.11 -30.97 11.41
C ASN A 243 -0.23 -29.72 10.57
N PRO A 244 -1.41 -29.10 10.78
CA PRO A 244 -1.83 -27.92 10.02
C PRO A 244 -0.93 -26.68 10.23
N ARG A 245 0.02 -26.74 11.17
CA ARG A 245 0.93 -25.65 11.52
C ARG A 245 2.38 -25.93 11.16
N LEU A 246 2.66 -26.99 10.39
CA LEU A 246 4.00 -27.20 9.88
C LEU A 246 4.32 -26.16 8.82
N THR A 247 3.60 -26.19 7.69
CA THR A 247 3.76 -25.23 6.58
C THR A 247 2.77 -24.07 6.64
N PHE A 248 1.75 -24.19 7.49
CA PHE A 248 0.58 -23.30 7.59
C PHE A 248 -0.32 -23.31 6.35
N GLY A 249 -0.20 -24.32 5.48
CA GLY A 249 -1.04 -24.51 4.30
C GLY A 249 -0.27 -24.95 3.07
N ASP A 250 -1.02 -25.25 2.01
CA ASP A 250 -0.46 -25.60 0.71
C ASP A 250 -0.08 -24.33 -0.05
N THR A 251 1.01 -24.39 -0.83
CA THR A 251 1.42 -23.33 -1.74
C THR A 251 1.63 -23.89 -3.15
N PHE A 252 1.13 -23.18 -4.15
CA PHE A 252 1.34 -23.49 -5.56
C PHE A 252 1.91 -22.26 -6.26
N ILE A 253 3.08 -22.41 -6.87
CA ILE A 253 3.83 -21.35 -7.54
C ILE A 253 3.91 -21.73 -9.01
N GLU A 254 3.41 -20.87 -9.89
CA GLU A 254 3.38 -21.10 -11.32
C GLU A 254 4.23 -20.06 -12.04
N GLY A 255 5.04 -20.54 -12.97
CA GLY A 255 5.84 -19.71 -13.85
C GLY A 255 5.78 -20.18 -15.30
N THR A 256 6.41 -19.41 -16.18
CA THR A 256 6.34 -19.60 -17.63
C THR A 256 6.87 -20.95 -18.13
N GLU A 257 7.64 -21.68 -17.32
CA GLU A 257 8.23 -22.96 -17.69
C GLU A 257 7.83 -24.13 -16.77
N GLY A 258 6.97 -23.90 -15.77
CA GLY A 258 6.49 -24.96 -14.89
C GLY A 258 5.85 -24.48 -13.59
N SER A 259 5.75 -25.38 -12.61
CA SER A 259 5.24 -25.05 -11.29
C SER A 259 5.96 -25.79 -10.16
N ILE A 260 5.91 -25.18 -8.97
CA ILE A 260 6.36 -25.74 -7.70
C ILE A 260 5.13 -25.89 -6.81
N ARG A 261 4.92 -27.08 -6.25
CA ARG A 261 3.87 -27.35 -5.27
C ARG A 261 4.49 -27.70 -3.92
N LEU A 262 4.08 -27.00 -2.88
CA LEU A 262 4.34 -27.29 -1.48
C LEU A 262 3.07 -27.84 -0.83
N ASP A 263 3.19 -28.99 -0.17
CA ASP A 263 2.08 -29.56 0.60
C ASP A 263 2.22 -29.33 2.12
N GLY A 264 1.18 -29.69 2.87
CA GLY A 264 1.13 -29.61 4.34
C GLY A 264 2.21 -30.40 5.09
N ALA A 265 2.91 -31.33 4.44
CA ALA A 265 3.99 -32.13 5.02
C ALA A 265 5.38 -31.54 4.76
N GLY A 266 5.47 -30.38 4.10
CA GLY A 266 6.74 -29.76 3.74
C GLY A 266 7.40 -30.41 2.53
N ARG A 267 6.69 -31.22 1.72
CA ARG A 267 7.27 -31.77 0.49
C ARG A 267 7.11 -30.78 -0.64
N LEU A 268 8.14 -30.71 -1.49
CA LEU A 268 8.13 -29.92 -2.71
C LEU A 268 7.99 -30.84 -3.92
N TYR A 269 7.23 -30.40 -4.90
CA TYR A 269 7.05 -31.08 -6.17
C TYR A 269 7.33 -30.10 -7.30
N LEU A 270 8.14 -30.51 -8.27
CA LEU A 270 8.48 -29.73 -9.45
C LEU A 270 7.80 -30.34 -10.68
N LYS A 271 7.11 -29.50 -11.43
CA LYS A 271 6.42 -29.86 -12.67
C LYS A 271 6.85 -28.92 -13.80
N ARG A 272 7.83 -29.31 -14.60
CA ARG A 272 8.19 -28.58 -15.83
C ARG A 272 7.12 -28.77 -16.90
N LEU A 273 6.94 -27.78 -17.79
CA LEU A 273 6.01 -27.92 -18.91
C LEU A 273 6.43 -29.10 -19.81
N GLY A 274 5.46 -29.94 -20.20
CA GLY A 274 5.72 -31.14 -21.00
C GLY A 274 6.26 -32.36 -20.25
N GLU A 275 6.69 -32.24 -19.00
CA GLU A 275 7.26 -33.33 -18.20
C GLU A 275 6.29 -33.79 -17.08
N PRO A 276 6.39 -35.01 -16.52
CA PRO A 276 5.61 -35.39 -15.33
C PRO A 276 6.01 -34.58 -14.08
N GLU A 277 5.11 -34.47 -13.09
CA GLU A 277 5.46 -33.92 -11.77
C GLU A 277 6.39 -34.90 -11.06
N THR A 278 7.43 -34.38 -10.41
CA THR A 278 8.36 -35.17 -9.60
C THR A 278 8.51 -34.54 -8.22
N GLU A 279 8.67 -35.38 -7.19
CA GLU A 279 9.01 -34.89 -5.85
C GLU A 279 10.46 -34.36 -5.87
N HIS A 280 10.63 -33.12 -5.45
CA HIS A 280 11.93 -32.46 -5.36
C HIS A 280 12.54 -32.71 -3.99
N ALA A 281 13.61 -33.50 -3.96
CA ALA A 281 14.34 -33.79 -2.74
C ALA A 281 15.20 -32.59 -2.33
N TYR A 282 15.12 -32.21 -1.06
CA TYR A 282 15.93 -31.17 -0.46
C TYR A 282 16.14 -31.46 1.03
N ASP A 283 17.23 -30.94 1.59
CA ASP A 283 17.64 -31.26 2.96
C ASP A 283 16.89 -30.40 3.99
N TRP A 284 16.09 -31.05 4.83
CA TRP A 284 15.46 -30.44 6.00
C TRP A 284 15.03 -31.51 7.02
N SER A 285 14.73 -31.08 8.25
CA SER A 285 14.16 -31.92 9.30
C SER A 285 12.98 -31.23 9.98
N ASN A 286 12.02 -32.03 10.45
CA ASN A 286 10.88 -31.54 11.22
C ASN A 286 11.28 -31.30 12.69
N GLU A 287 12.09 -30.27 12.89
CA GLU A 287 12.59 -29.83 14.19
C GLU A 287 12.02 -28.46 14.56
N GLY A 288 11.96 -28.19 15.87
CA GLY A 288 11.55 -26.89 16.39
C GLY A 288 10.19 -26.42 15.88
N PHE A 289 10.10 -25.12 15.61
CA PHE A 289 8.89 -24.50 15.07
C PHE A 289 8.99 -24.39 13.54
N ALA A 290 8.06 -25.03 12.84
CA ALA A 290 7.88 -24.91 11.39
C ALA A 290 9.16 -25.17 10.56
N GLY A 291 9.81 -26.31 10.77
CA GLY A 291 11.05 -26.66 10.07
C GLY A 291 12.24 -25.84 10.57
N ASP A 292 12.32 -25.64 11.88
CA ASP A 292 13.36 -24.90 12.59
C ASP A 292 13.61 -23.47 12.11
N CYS A 293 12.56 -22.80 11.62
CA CYS A 293 12.69 -21.47 11.02
C CYS A 293 13.12 -20.39 12.03
N VAL A 294 12.89 -20.61 13.34
CA VAL A 294 13.38 -19.72 14.41
C VAL A 294 14.91 -19.75 14.47
N PHE A 295 15.53 -20.94 14.44
CA PHE A 295 16.99 -21.06 14.37
C PHE A 295 17.54 -20.44 13.10
N ALA A 296 16.93 -20.73 11.94
CA ALA A 296 17.38 -20.17 10.67
C ALA A 296 17.31 -18.62 10.66
N THR A 297 16.27 -18.04 11.26
CA THR A 297 16.12 -16.58 11.38
C THR A 297 17.21 -15.96 12.26
N GLN A 298 17.45 -16.55 13.43
CA GLN A 298 18.49 -16.12 14.36
C GLN A 298 19.91 -16.32 13.82
N ARG A 299 20.13 -17.41 13.07
CA ARG A 299 21.41 -17.70 12.41
C ARG A 299 21.71 -16.62 11.38
N HIS A 300 20.73 -16.26 10.55
CA HIS A 300 20.85 -15.14 9.61
C HIS A 300 21.16 -13.83 10.32
N PHE A 301 20.49 -13.54 11.44
CA PHE A 301 20.80 -12.36 12.24
C PHE A 301 22.28 -12.32 12.65
N VAL A 302 22.81 -13.41 13.20
CA VAL A 302 24.23 -13.51 13.62
C VAL A 302 25.18 -13.31 12.44
N GLU A 303 24.91 -13.95 11.32
CA GLU A 303 25.75 -13.85 10.11
C GLU A 303 25.79 -12.42 9.56
N ARG A 304 24.63 -11.75 9.50
CA ARG A 304 24.52 -10.35 9.06
C ARG A 304 25.05 -9.36 10.06
N LEU A 305 24.95 -9.67 11.36
CA LEU A 305 25.56 -8.87 12.41
C LEU A 305 27.10 -8.88 12.26
N ARG A 306 27.70 -10.06 12.07
CA ARG A 306 29.14 -10.22 11.88
C ARG A 306 29.67 -9.62 10.57
N SER A 307 28.95 -9.80 9.47
CA SER A 307 29.38 -9.35 8.14
C SER A 307 29.13 -7.86 7.89
N GLY A 308 28.16 -7.26 8.57
CA GLY A 308 27.70 -5.90 8.27
C GLY A 308 26.70 -5.82 7.11
N GLU A 309 26.44 -6.93 6.41
CA GLU A 309 25.48 -7.00 5.32
C GLU A 309 24.04 -6.79 5.82
N PRO A 310 23.12 -6.24 4.98
CA PRO A 310 21.75 -5.97 5.40
C PRO A 310 21.00 -7.20 5.93
N PHE A 311 20.14 -6.98 6.92
CA PHE A 311 19.15 -7.99 7.32
C PHE A 311 18.08 -8.12 6.23
N GLU A 312 17.64 -9.34 5.92
CA GLU A 312 16.59 -9.57 4.92
C GLU A 312 15.25 -9.05 5.41
N THR A 313 15.01 -9.15 6.72
CA THR A 313 13.83 -8.63 7.42
C THR A 313 14.22 -7.45 8.32
N SER A 314 14.98 -6.48 7.79
CA SER A 314 15.27 -5.25 8.53
C SER A 314 13.97 -4.56 8.95
N GLY A 315 14.05 -3.66 9.93
CA GLY A 315 12.91 -2.83 10.34
C GLY A 315 12.24 -2.17 9.13
N GLU A 316 13.02 -1.56 8.24
CA GLU A 316 12.55 -0.94 7.00
C GLU A 316 11.90 -1.94 6.04
N ASP A 317 12.47 -3.14 5.88
CA ASP A 317 11.87 -4.18 5.03
C ASP A 317 10.50 -4.61 5.56
N TYR A 318 10.41 -4.81 6.88
CA TYR A 318 9.19 -5.28 7.54
C TYR A 318 8.03 -4.29 7.41
N LEU A 319 8.30 -2.98 7.40
CA LEU A 319 7.26 -1.96 7.18
C LEU A 319 6.51 -2.16 5.86
N ARG A 320 7.15 -2.74 4.83
CA ARG A 320 6.49 -3.05 3.54
C ARG A 320 5.48 -4.19 3.68
N SER A 321 5.79 -5.21 4.48
CA SER A 321 4.84 -6.28 4.81
C SER A 321 3.66 -5.75 5.64
N LEU A 322 3.91 -4.83 6.58
CA LEU A 322 2.84 -4.15 7.33
C LEU A 322 1.98 -3.22 6.46
N ALA A 323 2.57 -2.54 5.48
CA ALA A 323 1.80 -1.73 4.54
C ALA A 323 0.81 -2.58 3.73
N ALA A 324 1.17 -3.81 3.36
CA ALA A 324 0.25 -4.75 2.71
C ALA A 324 -0.86 -5.23 3.65
N VAL A 325 -0.57 -5.40 4.95
CA VAL A 325 -1.58 -5.68 5.98
C VAL A 325 -2.61 -4.54 6.07
N GLU A 326 -2.16 -3.29 6.14
CA GLU A 326 -3.07 -2.14 6.18
C GLU A 326 -3.88 -2.01 4.87
N ALA A 327 -3.26 -2.25 3.72
CA ALA A 327 -3.96 -2.24 2.43
C ALA A 327 -5.06 -3.31 2.35
N ALA A 328 -4.86 -4.48 2.96
CA ALA A 328 -5.91 -5.51 3.04
C ALA A 328 -7.13 -5.05 3.87
N TYR A 329 -6.90 -4.44 5.04
CA TYR A 329 -8.01 -3.90 5.84
C TYR A 329 -8.69 -2.71 5.17
N GLU A 330 -7.93 -1.82 4.52
CA GLU A 330 -8.51 -0.71 3.74
C GLU A 330 -9.33 -1.23 2.56
N SER A 331 -8.83 -2.25 1.86
CA SER A 331 -9.52 -2.85 0.71
C SER A 331 -10.87 -3.44 1.08
N ASP A 332 -10.93 -4.20 2.18
CA ASP A 332 -12.18 -4.77 2.69
C ASP A 332 -13.19 -3.69 3.08
N ALA A 333 -12.72 -2.67 3.81
CA ALA A 333 -13.58 -1.55 4.22
C ALA A 333 -14.09 -0.71 3.04
N ALA A 334 -13.26 -0.52 2.00
CA ALA A 334 -13.58 0.29 0.83
C ALA A 334 -14.30 -0.50 -0.29
N GLY A 335 -14.30 -1.83 -0.24
CA GLY A 335 -14.86 -2.70 -1.27
C GLY A 335 -14.13 -2.63 -2.62
N ARG A 336 -12.82 -2.30 -2.63
CA ARG A 336 -12.01 -2.15 -3.84
C ARG A 336 -10.52 -2.45 -3.61
N PRO A 337 -9.73 -2.74 -4.65
CA PRO A 337 -8.28 -2.86 -4.52
C PRO A 337 -7.62 -1.55 -3.98
N VAL A 338 -6.52 -1.71 -3.27
CA VAL A 338 -5.73 -0.64 -2.63
C VAL A 338 -4.26 -0.83 -2.95
N ARG A 339 -3.59 0.24 -3.41
CA ARG A 339 -2.14 0.25 -3.63
C ARG A 339 -1.36 0.30 -2.31
N VAL A 340 -0.27 -0.45 -2.25
CA VAL A 340 0.56 -0.56 -1.04
C VAL A 340 1.56 0.59 -0.97
N GLY A 341 1.63 1.27 0.17
CA GLY A 341 2.71 2.23 0.48
C GLY A 341 2.57 3.64 -0.09
N ALA A 342 1.48 3.96 -0.81
CA ALA A 342 1.21 5.32 -1.25
C ALA A 342 0.18 5.99 -0.33
N PRO A 343 0.55 7.03 0.44
CA PRO A 343 -0.46 7.90 1.01
C PRO A 343 -1.24 8.54 -0.14
N ARG A 344 -2.57 8.48 -0.10
CA ARG A 344 -3.42 9.13 -1.12
C ARG A 344 -3.03 10.60 -1.22
N ARG A 345 -2.39 11.00 -2.32
CA ARG A 345 -2.02 12.40 -2.54
C ARG A 345 -3.18 13.07 -3.25
N ILE A 346 -3.83 14.01 -2.56
CA ILE A 346 -4.88 14.83 -3.14
C ILE A 346 -4.24 16.11 -3.66
N VAL A 347 -4.32 16.31 -4.97
CA VAL A 347 -3.85 17.51 -5.66
C VAL A 347 -5.06 18.35 -6.05
N ASP A 348 -5.03 19.62 -5.67
CA ASP A 348 -6.04 20.59 -6.08
C ASP A 348 -5.73 21.09 -7.48
N LEU A 349 -6.65 20.86 -8.42
CA LEU A 349 -6.54 21.28 -9.82
C LEU A 349 -7.32 22.57 -10.11
N THR A 350 -7.83 23.22 -9.06
CA THR A 350 -8.68 24.40 -9.15
C THR A 350 -7.87 25.67 -9.06
N ARG A 351 -8.07 26.60 -9.99
CA ARG A 351 -7.55 27.96 -9.91
C ARG A 351 -8.22 28.67 -8.73
N PRO A 352 -7.45 29.27 -7.79
CA PRO A 352 -8.01 30.04 -6.69
C PRO A 352 -8.93 31.16 -7.19
N ILE A 353 -10.07 31.35 -6.53
CA ILE A 353 -10.96 32.47 -6.78
C ILE A 353 -10.50 33.65 -5.92
N ASP A 354 -10.04 34.71 -6.58
CA ASP A 354 -9.64 35.97 -5.96
C ASP A 354 -10.31 37.17 -6.65
N GLY A 355 -10.00 38.39 -6.19
CA GLY A 355 -10.58 39.62 -6.73
C GLY A 355 -9.97 40.09 -8.05
N ASP A 356 -8.88 39.47 -8.49
CA ASP A 356 -8.19 39.79 -9.75
C ASP A 356 -8.66 38.89 -10.90
N LEU A 357 -9.37 37.81 -10.58
CA LEU A 357 -9.92 36.87 -11.55
C LEU A 357 -11.01 37.55 -12.42
N PRO A 358 -10.90 37.49 -13.76
CA PRO A 358 -11.89 38.12 -14.64
C PRO A 358 -13.31 37.62 -14.40
N GLY A 359 -14.26 38.54 -14.26
CA GLY A 359 -15.66 38.20 -13.98
C GLY A 359 -15.96 37.90 -12.51
N VAL A 360 -15.01 38.09 -11.59
CA VAL A 360 -15.19 37.89 -10.15
C VAL A 360 -15.09 39.22 -9.40
N SER A 361 -15.97 39.41 -8.41
CA SER A 361 -15.89 40.50 -7.45
C SER A 361 -16.15 39.97 -6.04
N ILE A 362 -15.21 40.24 -5.14
CA ILE A 362 -15.23 39.80 -3.74
C ILE A 362 -15.38 41.03 -2.83
N ARG A 363 -16.45 41.09 -2.04
CA ARG A 363 -16.77 42.25 -1.19
C ARG A 363 -17.06 41.81 0.26
N PRO A 364 -16.39 42.37 1.29
CA PRO A 364 -16.75 42.09 2.68
C PRO A 364 -18.21 42.47 2.96
N ALA A 365 -18.98 41.53 3.50
CA ALA A 365 -20.37 41.73 3.89
C ALA A 365 -20.54 41.93 5.40
N LYS A 366 -19.69 41.27 6.19
CA LYS A 366 -19.68 41.29 7.67
C LYS A 366 -18.26 41.26 8.19
N ARG A 367 -18.00 41.95 9.30
CA ARG A 367 -16.69 41.93 9.98
C ARG A 367 -16.84 41.48 11.41
N LEU A 368 -15.88 40.69 11.89
CA LEU A 368 -15.88 40.17 13.25
C LEU A 368 -15.99 41.26 14.31
N GLU A 369 -15.28 42.39 14.11
CA GLU A 369 -15.21 43.48 15.09
C GLU A 369 -16.53 44.24 15.24
N THR A 370 -17.35 44.30 14.18
CA THR A 370 -18.59 45.10 14.14
C THR A 370 -19.84 44.25 14.19
N ASP A 371 -19.85 43.11 13.52
CA ASP A 371 -21.00 42.24 13.34
C ASP A 371 -20.92 40.95 14.18
N GLY A 372 -19.75 40.62 14.75
CA GLY A 372 -19.55 39.40 15.54
C GLY A 372 -19.17 38.16 14.72
N TRP A 373 -19.04 38.26 13.39
CA TRP A 373 -18.49 37.23 12.50
C TRP A 373 -18.01 37.82 11.17
N ASN A 374 -17.18 37.08 10.44
CA ASN A 374 -16.75 37.46 9.08
C ASN A 374 -17.65 36.82 8.03
N ALA A 375 -18.05 37.59 7.02
CA ALA A 375 -18.72 37.07 5.83
C ALA A 375 -18.37 37.95 4.61
N THR A 376 -18.37 37.33 3.44
CA THR A 376 -17.98 37.96 2.17
C THR A 376 -19.02 37.61 1.11
N THR A 377 -19.40 38.59 0.29
CA THR A 377 -20.20 38.38 -0.91
C THR A 377 -19.27 38.10 -2.08
N LEU A 378 -19.57 37.03 -2.83
CA LEU A 378 -18.93 36.68 -4.08
C LEU A 378 -19.93 36.91 -5.21
N GLU A 379 -19.56 37.71 -6.20
CA GLU A 379 -20.26 37.89 -7.47
C GLU A 379 -19.36 37.31 -8.56
N MET A 380 -19.84 36.33 -9.32
CA MET A 380 -19.01 35.53 -10.24
C MET A 380 -19.74 35.30 -11.55
N TYR A 381 -19.04 35.47 -12.67
CA TYR A 381 -19.46 34.99 -13.98
C TYR A 381 -19.39 33.45 -14.01
N SER A 382 -20.38 32.76 -14.58
CA SER A 382 -20.53 31.30 -14.47
C SER A 382 -19.33 30.50 -15.01
N HIS A 383 -18.64 31.05 -16.00
CA HIS A 383 -17.45 30.46 -16.64
C HIS A 383 -16.14 31.12 -16.15
N SER A 384 -16.07 31.51 -14.87
CA SER A 384 -14.88 32.13 -14.29
C SER A 384 -13.95 31.10 -13.66
N GLY A 385 -12.65 31.23 -13.94
CA GLY A 385 -11.61 30.39 -13.32
C GLY A 385 -11.71 28.94 -13.80
N THR A 386 -11.51 27.99 -12.90
CA THR A 386 -11.79 26.58 -13.21
C THR A 386 -13.29 26.32 -13.15
N HIS A 387 -13.89 25.93 -14.26
CA HIS A 387 -15.34 25.83 -14.37
C HIS A 387 -15.75 24.64 -15.25
N MET A 388 -17.04 24.31 -15.17
CA MET A 388 -17.68 23.29 -16.00
C MET A 388 -18.80 23.92 -16.80
N ASP A 389 -18.87 23.54 -18.07
CA ASP A 389 -19.89 23.99 -19.00
C ASP A 389 -21.05 23.01 -19.03
N ALA A 390 -22.27 23.55 -19.09
CA ALA A 390 -23.46 22.76 -19.37
C ALA A 390 -23.77 22.77 -20.88
N PRO A 391 -24.36 21.69 -21.44
CA PRO A 391 -24.77 21.66 -22.84
C PRO A 391 -25.64 22.84 -23.28
N CYS A 392 -26.50 23.37 -22.40
CA CYS A 392 -27.34 24.53 -22.71
C CYS A 392 -26.55 25.82 -23.07
N HIS A 393 -25.25 25.87 -22.77
CA HIS A 393 -24.36 26.97 -23.14
C HIS A 393 -24.29 27.18 -24.67
N PHE A 394 -24.33 26.10 -25.47
CA PHE A 394 -24.28 26.16 -26.94
C PHE A 394 -25.40 25.39 -27.67
N LEU A 395 -26.18 24.58 -26.94
CA LEU A 395 -27.33 23.82 -27.45
C LEU A 395 -28.63 24.39 -26.86
N PRO A 396 -29.56 24.97 -27.66
CA PRO A 396 -30.78 25.58 -27.13
C PRO A 396 -31.65 24.67 -26.24
N GLU A 397 -31.67 23.36 -26.53
CA GLU A 397 -32.40 22.34 -25.75
C GLU A 397 -31.44 21.45 -24.93
N GLY A 398 -30.21 21.91 -24.72
CA GLY A 398 -29.20 21.21 -23.96
C GLY A 398 -29.56 21.07 -22.49
N ALA A 399 -29.04 20.02 -21.84
CA ALA A 399 -29.17 19.85 -20.40
C ALA A 399 -28.53 21.03 -19.65
N LYS A 400 -29.14 21.40 -18.53
CA LYS A 400 -28.65 22.42 -17.61
C LYS A 400 -27.76 21.79 -16.55
N LEU A 401 -26.93 22.60 -15.91
CA LEU A 401 -25.95 22.11 -14.96
C LEU A 401 -26.55 21.39 -13.73
N ASP A 402 -27.71 21.82 -13.23
CA ASP A 402 -28.40 21.16 -12.12
C ASP A 402 -29.02 19.79 -12.48
N GLN A 403 -28.98 19.44 -13.77
CA GLN A 403 -29.40 18.17 -14.34
C GLN A 403 -28.20 17.27 -14.69
N GLN A 404 -26.97 17.74 -14.47
CA GLN A 404 -25.74 17.02 -14.80
C GLN A 404 -25.65 15.69 -14.03
N ASP A 405 -25.31 14.61 -14.73
CA ASP A 405 -24.97 13.35 -14.09
C ASP A 405 -23.60 13.46 -13.41
N LEU A 406 -23.62 13.43 -12.07
CA LEU A 406 -22.40 13.51 -11.26
C LEU A 406 -21.52 12.27 -11.38
N SER A 407 -22.03 11.15 -11.91
CA SER A 407 -21.21 9.97 -12.20
C SER A 407 -20.14 10.26 -13.25
N VAL A 408 -20.37 11.22 -14.14
CA VAL A 408 -19.38 11.68 -15.13
C VAL A 408 -18.34 12.60 -14.49
N CYS A 409 -18.72 13.36 -13.47
CA CYS A 409 -17.88 14.34 -12.77
C CYS A 409 -16.82 13.70 -11.86
N CYS A 410 -17.01 12.44 -11.50
CA CYS A 410 -16.13 11.69 -10.59
C CYS A 410 -15.71 10.36 -11.21
N GLY A 411 -14.44 9.99 -11.09
CA GLY A 411 -13.97 8.66 -11.48
C GLY A 411 -12.55 8.64 -12.04
N PRO A 412 -12.10 7.47 -12.53
CA PRO A 412 -10.80 7.33 -13.14
C PRO A 412 -10.62 8.28 -14.32
N ALA A 413 -9.47 8.94 -14.35
CA ALA A 413 -9.06 9.88 -15.38
C ALA A 413 -7.61 9.63 -15.79
N ARG A 414 -7.31 9.95 -17.06
CA ARG A 414 -5.96 9.89 -17.63
C ARG A 414 -5.44 11.29 -17.87
N VAL A 415 -4.22 11.55 -17.40
CA VAL A 415 -3.47 12.78 -17.67
C VAL A 415 -2.66 12.57 -18.93
N ILE A 416 -2.92 13.38 -19.95
CA ILE A 416 -2.31 13.27 -21.27
C ILE A 416 -1.27 14.38 -21.36
N ASP A 417 0.01 14.02 -21.24
CA ASP A 417 1.11 14.98 -21.34
C ASP A 417 1.34 15.37 -22.80
N LEU A 418 0.90 16.57 -23.15
CA LEU A 418 1.09 17.18 -24.46
C LEU A 418 2.15 18.28 -24.43
N THR A 419 2.98 18.34 -23.38
CA THR A 419 4.03 19.38 -23.26
C THR A 419 5.25 19.10 -24.15
N PRO A 420 5.98 20.15 -24.58
CA PRO A 420 5.61 21.57 -24.50
C PRO A 420 4.57 21.94 -25.58
N THR A 421 3.73 22.95 -25.31
CA THR A 421 2.81 23.52 -26.33
C THR A 421 3.21 24.92 -26.76
N GLU A 422 3.08 25.20 -28.05
CA GLU A 422 3.33 26.51 -28.64
C GLU A 422 2.07 27.42 -28.59
N PRO A 423 2.22 28.75 -28.61
CA PRO A 423 1.09 29.66 -28.72
C PRO A 423 0.23 29.42 -29.95
N ALA A 424 -1.10 29.36 -29.74
CA ALA A 424 -2.11 29.05 -30.74
C ALA A 424 -1.85 27.72 -31.46
N GLU A 425 -1.25 26.75 -30.79
CA GLU A 425 -1.05 25.42 -31.34
C GLU A 425 -2.38 24.66 -31.47
N LEU A 426 -2.56 23.99 -32.60
CA LEU A 426 -3.68 23.08 -32.84
C LEU A 426 -3.28 21.67 -32.41
N LEU A 427 -3.96 21.11 -31.41
CA LEU A 427 -3.74 19.76 -30.93
C LEU A 427 -4.38 18.75 -31.90
N THR A 428 -3.59 17.81 -32.42
CA THR A 428 -4.01 16.83 -33.42
C THR A 428 -4.23 15.44 -32.82
N ILE A 429 -4.97 14.58 -33.53
CA ILE A 429 -5.14 13.16 -33.18
C ILE A 429 -3.79 12.45 -33.11
N GLU A 430 -2.88 12.71 -34.06
CA GLU A 430 -1.53 12.12 -34.07
C GLU A 430 -0.74 12.47 -32.81
N ARG A 431 -0.81 13.74 -32.38
CA ARG A 431 -0.15 14.19 -31.14
C ARG A 431 -0.72 13.46 -29.93
N PHE A 432 -2.04 13.36 -29.84
CA PHE A 432 -2.72 12.64 -28.77
C PHE A 432 -2.30 11.16 -28.73
N GLN A 433 -2.38 10.48 -29.88
CA GLN A 433 -2.05 9.06 -30.00
C GLN A 433 -0.58 8.77 -29.72
N THR A 434 0.31 9.70 -30.07
CA THR A 434 1.74 9.57 -29.74
C THR A 434 1.98 9.67 -28.23
N ALA A 435 1.27 10.57 -27.54
CA ALA A 435 1.41 10.76 -26.10
C ALA A 435 0.75 9.65 -25.27
N ALA A 436 -0.40 9.12 -25.73
CA ALA A 436 -1.26 8.31 -24.89
C ALA A 436 -1.92 7.11 -25.58
N GLY A 437 -1.63 6.83 -26.85
CA GLY A 437 -2.32 5.80 -27.60
C GLY A 437 -3.81 6.14 -27.82
N ASP A 438 -4.65 5.11 -27.90
CA ASP A 438 -6.07 5.27 -28.19
C ASP A 438 -6.89 5.67 -26.94
N ALA A 439 -7.99 6.37 -27.16
CA ALA A 439 -8.97 6.67 -26.10
C ALA A 439 -9.97 5.50 -25.95
N GLN A 440 -10.39 5.25 -24.71
CA GLN A 440 -11.39 4.21 -24.39
C GLN A 440 -12.73 4.86 -24.03
N SER A 441 -13.83 4.14 -24.33
CA SER A 441 -15.17 4.62 -24.00
C SER A 441 -15.35 4.79 -22.48
N GLY A 442 -15.95 5.91 -22.08
CA GLY A 442 -16.12 6.29 -20.68
C GLY A 442 -14.90 6.98 -20.05
N GLU A 443 -13.80 7.19 -20.79
CA GLU A 443 -12.61 7.84 -20.26
C GLU A 443 -12.85 9.32 -19.94
N ARG A 444 -12.18 9.78 -18.88
CA ARG A 444 -12.03 11.19 -18.53
C ARG A 444 -10.59 11.57 -18.88
N LEU A 445 -10.41 12.54 -19.76
CA LEU A 445 -9.11 12.94 -20.28
C LEU A 445 -8.75 14.32 -19.75
N LEU A 446 -7.58 14.44 -19.11
CA LEU A 446 -7.03 15.71 -18.64
C LEU A 446 -5.83 16.08 -19.52
N LEU A 447 -5.97 17.10 -20.36
CA LEU A 447 -4.93 17.51 -21.30
C LEU A 447 -3.93 18.43 -20.61
N ARG A 448 -2.75 17.89 -20.28
CA ARG A 448 -1.65 18.67 -19.72
C ARG A 448 -0.86 19.33 -20.84
N THR A 449 -0.88 20.65 -20.83
CA THR A 449 -0.20 21.54 -21.79
C THR A 449 0.78 22.49 -21.07
N ASP A 450 0.75 22.50 -19.74
CA ASP A 450 1.36 23.47 -18.83
C ASP A 450 0.89 24.92 -19.08
N TRP A 451 -0.22 25.11 -19.82
CA TRP A 451 -0.70 26.43 -20.24
C TRP A 451 -1.16 27.30 -19.07
N HIS A 452 -1.58 26.67 -17.97
CA HIS A 452 -2.00 27.36 -16.74
C HIS A 452 -0.90 28.29 -16.18
N LYS A 453 0.38 28.04 -16.50
CA LYS A 453 1.55 28.83 -16.08
C LYS A 453 1.61 30.21 -16.73
N ARG A 454 0.86 30.44 -17.82
CA ARG A 454 0.80 31.74 -18.50
C ARG A 454 -0.20 32.71 -17.88
N TYR A 455 -1.04 32.27 -16.93
CA TYR A 455 -1.93 33.19 -16.25
C TYR A 455 -1.15 34.12 -15.30
N PRO A 456 -1.43 35.43 -15.25
CA PRO A 456 -2.55 36.15 -15.89
C PRO A 456 -2.19 36.86 -17.21
N ASP A 457 -1.10 36.51 -17.88
CA ASP A 457 -0.69 37.18 -19.13
C ASP A 457 -1.79 37.07 -20.20
N GLU A 458 -1.93 38.10 -21.05
CA GLU A 458 -2.91 38.11 -22.14
C GLU A 458 -2.81 36.87 -23.04
N SER A 459 -1.61 36.31 -23.18
CA SER A 459 -1.38 35.08 -23.95
C SER A 459 -2.13 33.87 -23.41
N TYR A 460 -2.46 33.81 -22.11
CA TYR A 460 -3.27 32.75 -21.53
C TYR A 460 -4.63 32.62 -22.22
N ARG A 461 -5.27 33.77 -22.52
CA ARG A 461 -6.58 33.84 -23.17
C ARG A 461 -6.49 33.89 -24.69
N HIS A 462 -5.53 34.62 -25.25
CA HIS A 462 -5.53 34.93 -26.69
C HIS A 462 -4.62 34.05 -27.54
N ALA A 463 -3.82 33.18 -26.92
CA ALA A 463 -2.92 32.29 -27.64
C ALA A 463 -3.02 30.84 -27.15
N LEU A 464 -4.18 30.44 -26.62
CA LEU A 464 -4.35 29.11 -26.05
C LEU A 464 -4.09 27.97 -27.05
N PRO A 465 -3.50 26.85 -26.62
CA PRO A 465 -3.54 25.61 -27.37
C PRO A 465 -4.98 25.11 -27.38
N ARG A 466 -5.42 24.60 -28.52
CA ARG A 466 -6.83 24.27 -28.75
C ARG A 466 -6.98 22.99 -29.56
N ILE A 467 -8.14 22.35 -29.43
CA ILE A 467 -8.47 21.21 -30.29
C ILE A 467 -9.12 21.73 -31.58
N GLY A 468 -9.06 20.93 -32.65
CA GLY A 468 -9.83 21.19 -33.87
C GLY A 468 -11.08 20.30 -33.95
N VAL A 469 -11.90 20.55 -34.98
CA VAL A 469 -13.09 19.72 -35.30
C VAL A 469 -12.74 18.23 -35.38
N GLU A 470 -11.67 17.87 -36.09
CA GLU A 470 -11.26 16.47 -36.24
C GLU A 470 -10.98 15.77 -34.90
N LEU A 471 -10.30 16.46 -33.97
CA LEU A 471 -9.98 15.89 -32.67
C LEU A 471 -11.22 15.84 -31.76
N ALA A 472 -12.11 16.84 -31.85
CA ALA A 472 -13.39 16.83 -31.13
C ALA A 472 -14.29 15.66 -31.58
N GLU A 473 -14.44 15.47 -32.89
CA GLU A 473 -15.19 14.34 -33.47
C GLU A 473 -14.56 13.01 -33.05
N TRP A 474 -13.23 12.91 -33.07
CA TRP A 474 -12.52 11.71 -32.63
C TRP A 474 -12.78 11.36 -31.16
N PHE A 475 -12.80 12.34 -30.25
CA PHE A 475 -13.16 12.10 -28.84
C PHE A 475 -14.60 11.59 -28.70
N VAL A 476 -15.54 12.14 -29.47
CA VAL A 476 -16.94 11.69 -29.50
C VAL A 476 -17.04 10.25 -30.04
N GLU A 477 -16.37 9.94 -31.14
CA GLU A 477 -16.34 8.59 -31.73
C GLU A 477 -15.80 7.55 -30.74
N ARG A 478 -14.86 7.92 -29.87
CA ARG A 478 -14.32 7.03 -28.82
C ARG A 478 -15.14 7.01 -27.54
N GLY A 479 -16.18 7.82 -27.45
CA GLY A 479 -17.06 7.90 -26.30
C GLY A 479 -16.36 8.42 -25.06
N VAL A 480 -15.49 9.42 -25.20
CA VAL A 480 -14.91 10.16 -24.07
C VAL A 480 -16.04 10.76 -23.24
N ALA A 481 -15.99 10.60 -21.92
CA ALA A 481 -17.03 11.09 -21.03
C ALA A 481 -16.77 12.52 -20.54
N LEU A 482 -15.50 12.89 -20.34
CA LEU A 482 -15.10 14.20 -19.85
C LEU A 482 -13.77 14.63 -20.48
N LEU A 483 -13.69 15.90 -20.89
CA LEU A 483 -12.48 16.57 -21.32
C LEU A 483 -12.14 17.72 -20.36
N GLY A 484 -10.98 17.61 -19.71
CA GLY A 484 -10.43 18.63 -18.83
C GLY A 484 -9.23 19.34 -19.48
N VAL A 485 -9.23 20.67 -19.51
CA VAL A 485 -8.15 21.48 -20.10
C VAL A 485 -7.66 22.58 -19.17
N GLU A 486 -6.37 22.91 -19.26
CA GLU A 486 -5.74 24.04 -18.56
C GLU A 486 -6.00 25.44 -19.16
N PRO A 487 -6.07 25.62 -20.49
CA PRO A 487 -6.52 26.89 -21.06
C PRO A 487 -7.94 27.27 -20.61
N PRO A 488 -8.32 28.55 -20.77
CA PRO A 488 -9.65 29.03 -20.36
C PRO A 488 -10.77 28.63 -21.33
N SER A 489 -10.46 27.80 -22.33
CA SER A 489 -11.36 27.25 -23.34
C SER A 489 -10.71 26.04 -24.01
N VAL A 490 -11.50 25.08 -24.50
CA VAL A 490 -11.04 24.00 -25.40
C VAL A 490 -10.77 24.48 -26.84
N ALA A 491 -11.30 25.65 -27.20
CA ALA A 491 -11.31 26.25 -28.55
C ALA A 491 -10.93 27.75 -28.54
N ASP A 492 -10.56 28.34 -29.68
CA ASP A 492 -10.19 29.77 -29.73
C ASP A 492 -11.38 30.68 -29.35
N VAL A 493 -11.27 31.36 -28.20
CA VAL A 493 -12.29 32.29 -27.69
C VAL A 493 -12.44 33.56 -28.52
N ASN A 494 -11.53 33.82 -29.47
CA ASN A 494 -11.58 34.96 -30.37
C ASN A 494 -12.21 34.60 -31.73
N ASP A 495 -12.45 33.31 -31.98
CA ASP A 495 -13.14 32.81 -33.17
C ASP A 495 -14.48 32.19 -32.77
N LEU A 496 -15.56 32.97 -32.97
CA LEU A 496 -16.91 32.56 -32.58
C LEU A 496 -17.39 31.32 -33.36
N GLU A 497 -16.95 31.15 -34.60
CA GLU A 497 -17.34 30.00 -35.42
C GLU A 497 -16.67 28.73 -34.90
N GLU A 498 -15.35 28.81 -34.63
CA GLU A 498 -14.56 27.69 -34.09
C GLU A 498 -15.07 27.26 -32.70
N VAL A 499 -15.20 28.20 -31.75
CA VAL A 499 -15.65 27.88 -30.38
C VAL A 499 -17.04 27.27 -30.37
N THR A 500 -17.97 27.80 -31.18
CA THR A 500 -19.34 27.28 -31.27
C THR A 500 -19.35 25.87 -31.88
N ALA A 501 -18.57 25.63 -32.94
CA ALA A 501 -18.53 24.34 -33.60
C ALA A 501 -18.00 23.25 -32.67
N ILE A 502 -16.87 23.50 -31.99
CA ILE A 502 -16.22 22.51 -31.13
C ILE A 502 -17.10 22.16 -29.93
N HIS A 503 -17.67 23.15 -29.23
CA HIS A 503 -18.53 22.89 -28.08
C HIS A 503 -19.78 22.11 -28.48
N ARG A 504 -20.39 22.42 -29.64
CA ARG A 504 -21.54 21.67 -30.14
C ARG A 504 -21.20 20.21 -30.42
N ILE A 505 -20.09 19.95 -31.11
CA ILE A 505 -19.63 18.58 -31.39
C ILE A 505 -19.48 17.80 -30.09
N LEU A 506 -18.77 18.36 -29.10
CA LEU A 506 -18.53 17.72 -27.82
C LEU A 506 -19.84 17.46 -27.04
N PHE A 507 -20.71 18.46 -26.92
CA PHE A 507 -21.97 18.30 -26.16
C PHE A 507 -22.98 17.39 -26.85
N GLU A 508 -23.12 17.45 -28.17
CA GLU A 508 -23.97 16.51 -28.93
C GLU A 508 -23.47 15.06 -28.78
N GLY A 509 -22.15 14.89 -28.66
CA GLY A 509 -21.51 13.61 -28.35
C GLY A 509 -21.53 13.20 -26.88
N GLY A 510 -22.07 14.03 -25.99
CA GLY A 510 -22.16 13.76 -24.55
C GLY A 510 -20.84 13.93 -23.77
N VAL A 511 -19.85 14.63 -24.33
CA VAL A 511 -18.57 14.92 -23.67
C VAL A 511 -18.74 16.13 -22.75
N LEU A 512 -18.52 15.92 -21.45
CA LEU A 512 -18.52 17.02 -20.46
C LEU A 512 -17.20 17.81 -20.52
N ILE A 513 -17.25 19.13 -20.34
CA ILE A 513 -16.07 19.99 -20.45
C ILE A 513 -15.76 20.61 -19.09
N VAL A 514 -14.48 20.56 -18.68
CA VAL A 514 -13.93 21.30 -17.53
C VAL A 514 -12.74 22.12 -17.99
N GLU A 515 -12.81 23.42 -17.84
CA GLU A 515 -11.81 24.35 -18.37
C GLU A 515 -11.09 25.10 -17.26
N GLY A 516 -9.94 25.68 -17.59
CA GLY A 516 -9.16 26.48 -16.65
C GLY A 516 -8.53 25.68 -15.52
N LEU A 517 -8.29 24.37 -15.70
CA LEU A 517 -7.55 23.55 -14.73
C LEU A 517 -6.13 24.10 -14.51
N CYS A 518 -5.55 23.79 -13.36
CA CYS A 518 -4.14 24.08 -13.07
C CYS A 518 -3.46 22.93 -12.33
N GLY A 519 -2.12 22.95 -12.26
CA GLY A 519 -1.37 22.02 -11.42
C GLY A 519 -1.31 20.58 -11.92
N LEU A 520 -1.72 20.29 -13.16
CA LEU A 520 -1.55 18.97 -13.78
C LEU A 520 -0.06 18.57 -13.86
N ASP A 521 0.85 19.54 -13.94
CA ASP A 521 2.30 19.34 -13.91
C ASP A 521 2.85 18.88 -12.55
N THR A 522 2.06 19.02 -11.50
CA THR A 522 2.44 18.55 -10.17
C THR A 522 2.05 17.09 -9.93
N LEU A 523 1.26 16.49 -10.81
CA LEU A 523 0.90 15.08 -10.74
C LEU A 523 2.12 14.20 -11.06
N LYS A 524 2.24 13.10 -10.32
CA LYS A 524 3.28 12.06 -10.45
C LYS A 524 2.78 10.84 -11.23
N SER A 525 1.48 10.71 -11.43
CA SER A 525 0.85 9.61 -12.15
C SER A 525 0.09 10.14 -13.38
N ASP A 526 0.12 9.37 -14.47
CA ASP A 526 -0.70 9.59 -15.67
C ASP A 526 -2.14 9.07 -15.48
N ARG A 527 -2.40 8.38 -14.37
CA ARG A 527 -3.71 7.87 -13.97
C ARG A 527 -4.07 8.37 -12.59
N VAL A 528 -5.23 9.01 -12.47
CA VAL A 528 -5.73 9.60 -11.23
C VAL A 528 -7.22 9.33 -11.07
N GLU A 529 -7.73 9.44 -9.85
CA GLU A 529 -9.16 9.60 -9.62
C GLU A 529 -9.48 11.10 -9.67
N LEU A 530 -10.30 11.52 -10.63
CA LEU A 530 -10.76 12.91 -10.76
C LEU A 530 -12.06 13.09 -9.97
N ILE A 531 -12.18 14.23 -9.29
CA ILE A 531 -13.44 14.74 -8.75
C ILE A 531 -13.56 16.20 -9.18
N ALA A 532 -14.50 16.52 -10.06
CA ALA A 532 -14.76 17.87 -10.54
C ALA A 532 -16.26 18.19 -10.42
N LEU A 533 -16.71 18.52 -9.20
CA LEU A 533 -18.12 18.72 -8.91
C LEU A 533 -18.51 20.20 -9.08
N PRO A 534 -19.51 20.52 -9.91
CA PRO A 534 -20.01 21.89 -10.04
C PRO A 534 -20.92 22.29 -8.88
N LEU A 535 -21.04 23.60 -8.64
CA LEU A 535 -22.16 24.09 -7.83
C LEU A 535 -23.48 23.75 -8.51
N ARG A 536 -24.47 23.31 -7.73
CA ARG A 536 -25.82 23.00 -8.23
C ARG A 536 -26.63 24.29 -8.45
N ILE A 537 -26.33 25.00 -9.52
CA ILE A 537 -27.02 26.24 -9.93
C ILE A 537 -28.24 25.85 -10.77
N VAL A 538 -29.44 26.20 -10.28
CA VAL A 538 -30.71 25.96 -11.00
C VAL A 538 -30.67 26.67 -12.35
N ASP A 539 -30.96 25.92 -13.42
CA ASP A 539 -30.93 26.42 -14.79
C ASP A 539 -29.57 26.98 -15.26
N GLY A 540 -28.46 26.59 -14.61
CA GLY A 540 -27.12 27.11 -14.92
C GLY A 540 -26.58 26.67 -16.28
N ASP A 541 -25.92 27.62 -16.97
CA ASP A 541 -25.16 27.43 -18.22
C ASP A 541 -23.71 26.97 -18.01
N GLY A 542 -23.17 27.27 -16.83
CA GLY A 542 -21.86 26.84 -16.36
C GLY A 542 -21.72 27.12 -14.88
N SER A 543 -20.63 26.66 -14.27
CA SER A 543 -20.34 26.93 -12.86
C SER A 543 -18.88 26.71 -12.53
N PRO A 544 -18.31 27.51 -11.60
CA PRO A 544 -17.05 27.18 -10.97
C PRO A 544 -17.09 25.78 -10.35
N VAL A 545 -16.01 25.02 -10.53
CA VAL A 545 -15.86 23.67 -9.96
C VAL A 545 -14.72 23.64 -8.96
N ARG A 546 -14.86 22.76 -7.96
CA ARG A 546 -13.69 22.28 -7.22
C ARG A 546 -13.21 21.00 -7.91
N ALA A 547 -12.15 21.13 -8.69
CA ALA A 547 -11.48 20.01 -9.33
C ALA A 547 -10.30 19.52 -8.47
N ILE A 548 -10.28 18.25 -8.12
CA ILE A 548 -9.15 17.58 -7.46
C ILE A 548 -8.79 16.29 -8.18
N ALA A 549 -7.52 15.91 -8.09
CA ALA A 549 -7.03 14.60 -8.49
C ALA A 549 -6.51 13.87 -7.25
N ILE A 550 -6.81 12.57 -7.14
CA ILE A 550 -6.30 11.69 -6.09
C ILE A 550 -5.34 10.70 -6.74
N GLU A 551 -4.09 10.72 -6.29
CA GLU A 551 -3.05 9.78 -6.69
C GLU A 551 -2.91 8.68 -5.64
N SER A 552 -2.68 7.45 -6.12
CA SER A 552 -2.52 6.24 -5.33
C SER A 552 -1.35 5.41 -5.80
#